data_AF-A0A7K2P120-F1
#
_entry.id   AF-A0A7K2P120-F1
#
_cell.length_a   1.000
_cell.length_b   1.000
_cell.length_c   1.000
_cell.angle_alpha   90.00
_cell.angle_beta   90.00
_cell.angle_gamma   90.00
#
_symmetry.space_group_name_H-M   'P 1'
#
loop_
_entity.id
_entity.type
_entity.pdbx_description
1 polymer ?
#
loop_
_entity_poly.entity_id
_entity_poly.type
_entity_poly.pdbx_seq_one_letter_code
_entity_poly.pdbx_strand_id
1 'polypeptide(L)'
;MNASPLPDLVGRHRECEALDDLLAGLRGDGSRVLVIRGEAGIGKTVLLEYLAAQASRTKVTRAQGIEADMELPYASLHQLCAPFLDELEDLPAPQREAL
;
A
#
# COMPACT_ATOMS: atom_id res chain seq x y z
N MET A 1 -5.70 1.82 14.47
CA MET A 1 -5.96 2.53 13.21
C MET A 1 -7.47 2.54 12.99
N ASN A 2 -8.10 3.71 13.08
CA ASN A 2 -9.56 3.83 12.97
C ASN A 2 -9.97 3.50 11.53
N ALA A 3 -10.92 2.58 11.37
CA ALA A 3 -11.53 2.28 10.09
C ALA A 3 -12.27 3.53 9.62
N SER A 4 -11.67 4.29 8.69
CA SER A 4 -12.41 5.28 7.92
C SER A 4 -13.55 4.57 7.18
N PRO A 5 -14.76 5.14 7.12
CA PRO A 5 -15.85 4.57 6.35
C PRO A 5 -15.40 4.37 4.91
N LEU A 6 -15.76 3.24 4.30
CA LEU A 6 -15.44 2.92 2.92
C LEU A 6 -15.89 4.09 2.02
N PRO A 7 -15.03 4.63 1.15
CA PRO A 7 -15.43 5.70 0.25
C PRO A 7 -16.52 5.19 -0.70
N ASP A 8 -17.65 5.89 -0.75
CA ASP A 8 -18.72 5.58 -1.70
C ASP A 8 -18.27 5.99 -3.12
N LEU A 9 -17.83 4.99 -3.89
CA LEU A 9 -17.20 5.17 -5.19
C LEU A 9 -18.24 5.08 -6.31
N VAL A 10 -18.73 6.25 -6.75
CA VAL A 10 -19.72 6.34 -7.83
C VAL A 10 -19.04 6.15 -9.19
N GLY A 11 -19.56 5.23 -10.01
CA GLY A 11 -19.14 5.05 -11.40
C GLY A 11 -17.76 4.41 -11.60
N ARG A 12 -17.15 3.86 -10.55
CA ARG A 12 -15.80 3.25 -10.57
C ARG A 12 -15.81 1.73 -10.52
N HIS A 13 -16.90 1.10 -10.96
CA HIS A 13 -17.10 -0.33 -10.81
C HIS A 13 -15.98 -1.15 -11.45
N ARG A 14 -15.52 -0.77 -12.66
CA ARG A 14 -14.44 -1.46 -13.37
C ARG A 14 -13.10 -1.35 -12.65
N GLU A 15 -12.79 -0.17 -12.11
CA GLU A 15 -11.56 0.04 -11.35
C GLU A 15 -11.60 -0.73 -10.02
N CYS A 16 -12.73 -0.74 -9.32
CA CYS A 16 -12.90 -1.53 -8.10
C CYS A 16 -12.77 -3.03 -8.37
N GLU A 17 -13.40 -3.54 -9.43
CA GLU A 17 -13.30 -4.96 -9.83
C GLU A 17 -11.85 -5.37 -10.10
N ALA A 18 -11.08 -4.56 -10.84
CA ALA A 18 -9.66 -4.82 -11.08
C ALA A 18 -8.80 -4.80 -9.80
N LEU A 19 -9.17 -3.97 -8.82
CA LEU A 19 -8.50 -3.89 -7.52
C LEU A 19 -8.87 -5.08 -6.61
N ASP A 20 -10.12 -5.52 -6.64
CA ASP A 20 -10.57 -6.71 -5.91
C ASP A 20 -9.93 -7.98 -6.48
N ASP A 21 -9.83 -8.11 -7.81
CA ASP A 21 -9.12 -9.20 -8.48
C ASP A 21 -7.64 -9.25 -8.12
N LEU A 22 -7.00 -8.08 -8.00
CA LEU A 22 -5.62 -7.96 -7.52
C LEU A 22 -5.47 -8.56 -6.12
N LEU A 23 -6.38 -8.23 -5.19
CA LEU A 23 -6.36 -8.77 -3.82
C LEU A 23 -6.68 -10.27 -3.78
N ALA A 24 -7.63 -10.74 -4.57
CA ALA A 24 -7.96 -12.16 -4.67
C ALA A 24 -6.74 -12.96 -5.17
N GLY A 25 -5.99 -12.38 -6.11
CA GLY A 25 -4.76 -12.96 -6.66
C GLY A 25 -3.60 -13.09 -5.67
N LEU A 26 -3.59 -12.34 -4.56
CA LEU A 26 -2.54 -12.43 -3.52
C LEU A 26 -2.56 -13.75 -2.74
N ARG A 27 -3.65 -14.52 -2.83
CA ARG A 27 -3.76 -15.83 -2.14
C ARG A 27 -3.07 -16.96 -2.89
N GLY A 28 -2.71 -16.76 -4.15
CA GLY A 28 -1.96 -17.74 -4.94
C GLY A 28 -0.46 -17.49 -4.85
N ASP A 29 0.29 -18.29 -5.60
CA ASP A 29 1.73 -18.11 -5.71
C ASP A 29 2.08 -16.88 -6.57
N GLY A 30 3.04 -16.09 -6.11
CA GLY A 30 3.67 -15.01 -6.87
C GLY A 30 3.21 -13.58 -6.51
N SER A 31 3.96 -12.61 -7.03
CA SER A 31 3.71 -11.18 -6.82
C SER A 31 2.77 -10.61 -7.89
N ARG A 32 2.03 -9.56 -7.55
CA ARG A 32 1.18 -8.83 -8.48
C ARG A 32 1.48 -7.33 -8.41
N VAL A 33 1.37 -6.67 -9.56
CA VAL A 33 1.59 -5.22 -9.70
C VAL A 33 0.49 -4.63 -10.56
N LEU A 34 -0.09 -3.53 -10.10
CA LEU A 34 -1.08 -2.74 -10.83
C LEU A 34 -0.67 -1.27 -10.80
N VAL A 35 -0.83 -0.57 -11.93
CA VAL A 35 -0.56 0.87 -12.03
C VAL A 35 -1.83 1.62 -12.38
N ILE A 36 -2.25 2.54 -11.51
CA ILE A 36 -3.38 3.43 -11.77
C ILE A 36 -2.86 4.71 -12.43
N ARG A 37 -3.28 4.97 -13.68
CA ARG A 37 -2.94 6.18 -14.42
C ARG A 37 -4.18 7.04 -14.65
N GLY A 38 -4.00 8.34 -14.62
CA GLY A 38 -5.08 9.29 -14.88
C GLY A 38 -4.68 10.70 -14.45
N GLU A 39 -5.50 11.67 -14.80
CA GLU A 39 -5.25 13.09 -14.55
C GLU A 39 -5.17 13.44 -13.06
N ALA A 40 -4.59 14.59 -12.74
CA ALA A 40 -4.61 15.13 -11.40
C ALA A 40 -6.08 15.31 -10.93
N GLY A 41 -6.38 14.95 -9.69
CA GLY A 41 -7.74 15.09 -9.14
C GLY A 41 -8.76 14.03 -9.57
N ILE A 42 -8.43 13.09 -10.49
CA ILE A 42 -9.39 12.08 -10.98
C ILE A 42 -9.83 11.03 -9.93
N GLY A 43 -9.25 11.06 -8.72
CA GLY A 43 -9.60 10.14 -7.63
C GLY A 43 -8.69 8.91 -7.47
N LYS A 44 -7.46 8.93 -8.01
CA LYS A 44 -6.50 7.81 -7.86
C LYS A 44 -6.23 7.44 -6.40
N THR A 45 -6.07 8.44 -5.54
CA THR A 45 -5.84 8.22 -4.10
C THR A 45 -7.04 7.55 -3.44
N VAL A 46 -8.26 7.92 -3.83
CA VAL A 46 -9.50 7.32 -3.31
C VAL A 46 -9.59 5.84 -3.71
N LEU A 47 -9.17 5.48 -4.93
CA LEU A 47 -9.08 4.07 -5.35
C LEU A 47 -8.06 3.27 -4.52
N LEU A 48 -6.92 3.88 -4.14
CA LEU A 48 -5.94 3.24 -3.25
C LEU A 48 -6.46 3.12 -1.81
N GLU A 49 -7.25 4.08 -1.33
CA GLU A 49 -7.97 4.01 -0.04
C GLU A 49 -8.98 2.88 -0.01
N TYR A 50 -9.78 2.73 -1.07
CA TYR A 50 -10.66 1.59 -1.25
C TYR A 50 -9.91 0.26 -1.19
N LEU A 51 -8.84 0.10 -1.99
CA LEU A 51 -8.03 -1.13 -1.98
C LEU A 51 -7.51 -1.47 -0.58
N ALA A 52 -6.98 -0.49 0.15
CA ALA A 52 -6.46 -0.71 1.50
C ALA A 52 -7.54 -1.09 2.50
N ALA A 53 -8.74 -0.52 2.39
CA ALA A 53 -9.86 -0.87 3.25
C ALA A 53 -10.37 -2.31 2.98
N GLN A 54 -10.30 -2.76 1.73
CA GLN A 54 -10.65 -4.13 1.34
C GLN A 54 -9.60 -5.17 1.77
N ALA A 55 -8.33 -4.76 1.92
CA ALA A 55 -7.20 -5.61 2.29
C ALA A 55 -7.15 -6.00 3.79
N SER A 56 -8.29 -6.26 4.42
CA SER A 56 -8.45 -6.52 5.87
C SER A 56 -7.59 -7.65 6.46
N ARG A 57 -7.09 -8.58 5.64
CA ARG A 57 -6.26 -9.73 6.05
C ARG A 57 -4.79 -9.61 5.64
N THR A 58 -4.39 -8.46 5.11
CA THR A 58 -3.05 -8.21 4.61
C THR A 58 -2.48 -6.98 5.29
N LYS A 59 -1.18 -7.00 5.63
CA LYS A 59 -0.51 -5.78 6.11
C LYS A 59 -0.38 -4.80 4.94
N VAL A 60 -0.99 -3.63 5.08
CA VAL A 60 -0.93 -2.57 4.06
C VAL A 60 0.08 -1.52 4.50
N THR A 61 1.10 -1.30 3.69
CA THR A 61 2.05 -0.18 3.84
C THR A 61 1.82 0.84 2.73
N ARG A 62 2.05 2.11 3.02
CA ARG A 62 1.91 3.21 2.06
C ARG A 62 3.18 4.02 2.04
N ALA A 63 3.52 4.50 0.85
CA ALA A 63 4.52 5.53 0.68
C ALA A 63 4.01 6.54 -0.36
N GLN A 64 4.46 7.78 -0.21
CA GLN A 64 4.22 8.85 -1.16
C GLN A 64 5.58 9.37 -1.62
N GLY A 65 5.65 9.72 -2.91
CA GLY A 65 6.71 10.57 -3.43
C GLY A 65 6.19 12.00 -3.49
N ILE A 66 6.87 12.91 -2.81
CA ILE A 66 6.67 14.36 -2.96
C ILE A 66 7.90 14.99 -3.62
N GLU A 67 7.75 16.18 -4.18
CA GLU A 67 8.88 16.87 -4.85
C GLU A 67 10.06 17.10 -3.90
N ALA A 68 9.79 17.36 -2.62
CA ALA A 68 10.83 17.53 -1.60
C ALA A 68 11.65 16.24 -1.33
N ASP A 69 11.15 15.06 -1.70
CA ASP A 69 11.90 13.80 -1.53
C ASP A 69 13.11 13.72 -2.47
N MET A 70 13.22 14.60 -3.48
CA MET A 70 14.39 14.65 -4.36
C MET A 70 15.69 14.94 -3.61
N GLU A 71 15.62 15.65 -2.47
CA GLU A 71 16.78 15.96 -1.63
C GLU A 71 17.07 14.87 -0.58
N LEU A 72 16.19 13.87 -0.46
CA LEU A 72 16.25 12.81 0.54
C LEU A 72 16.23 11.43 -0.14
N PRO A 73 17.40 10.90 -0.55
CA PRO A 73 17.50 9.56 -1.09
C PRO A 73 16.83 8.53 -0.16
N TYR A 74 16.08 7.61 -0.76
CA TYR A 74 15.38 6.53 -0.05
C TYR A 74 14.24 6.98 0.89
N ALA A 75 13.77 8.23 0.83
CA ALA A 75 12.65 8.70 1.67
C ALA A 75 11.41 7.80 1.58
N SER A 76 10.95 7.47 0.37
CA SER A 76 9.80 6.57 0.20
C SER A 76 10.10 5.12 0.61
N LEU A 77 11.36 4.66 0.48
CA LEU A 77 11.75 3.32 0.96
C LEU A 77 11.69 3.27 2.49
N HIS A 78 12.19 4.31 3.17
CA HIS A 78 12.04 4.44 4.62
C HIS A 78 10.56 4.43 5.03
N GLN A 79 9.68 5.16 4.33
CA GLN A 79 8.23 5.11 4.59
C GLN A 79 7.64 3.69 4.45
N LEU A 80 8.10 2.91 3.47
CA LEU A 80 7.67 1.53 3.28
C LEU A 80 8.19 0.60 4.38
N CYS A 81 9.42 0.78 4.84
CA CYS A 81 10.07 -0.08 5.82
C CYS A 81 9.72 0.27 7.28
N ALA A 82 9.41 1.54 7.58
CA ALA A 82 9.16 2.02 8.93
C ALA A 82 8.12 1.18 9.71
N PRO A 83 6.98 0.72 9.13
CA PRO A 83 6.00 -0.10 9.83
C PRO A 83 6.49 -1.50 10.25
N PHE A 84 7.69 -1.91 9.84
CA PHE A 84 8.30 -3.19 10.21
C PHE A 84 9.43 -3.02 11.23
N LEU A 85 9.87 -1.79 11.50
CA LEU A 85 10.97 -1.54 12.44
C LEU A 85 10.58 -1.90 13.89
N ASP A 86 9.30 -1.74 14.24
CA ASP A 86 8.77 -2.12 15.56
C ASP A 86 8.76 -3.65 15.77
N GLU A 87 8.89 -4.44 14.69
CA GLU A 87 8.89 -5.92 14.71
C GLU A 87 10.31 -6.50 14.71
N LEU A 88 11.35 -5.64 14.72
CA LEU A 88 12.74 -6.09 14.70
C LEU A 88 13.13 -6.91 15.94
N GLU A 89 12.51 -6.62 17.08
CA GLU A 89 12.79 -7.34 18.33
C GLU A 89 12.38 -8.82 18.25
N ASP A 90 11.40 -9.15 17.40
CA ASP A 90 10.89 -10.50 17.17
C ASP A 90 11.75 -11.32 16.19
N LEU A 91 12.74 -10.70 15.55
CA LEU A 91 13.65 -11.41 14.66
C LEU A 91 14.61 -12.32 15.44
N PRO A 92 15.00 -13.47 14.86
CA PRO A 92 16.06 -14.27 15.46
C PRO A 92 17.36 -13.46 15.51
N ALA A 93 18.16 -13.69 16.56
CA ALA A 93 19.32 -12.85 16.90
C ALA A 93 20.27 -12.56 15.71
N PRO A 94 20.62 -13.54 14.84
CA PRO A 94 21.50 -13.27 13.70
C PRO A 94 20.94 -12.24 12.71
N GLN A 95 19.63 -12.24 12.48
CA GLN A 95 18.97 -11.31 11.57
C GLN A 95 18.83 -9.93 12.22
N ARG A 96 18.56 -9.87 13.53
CA ARG A 96 18.44 -8.61 14.26
C ARG A 96 19.77 -7.87 14.37
N GLU A 97 20.88 -8.59 14.53
CA GLU A 97 22.23 -8.00 14.58
C GLU A 97 22.72 -7.49 13.21
N ALA A 98 22.13 -7.96 12.11
CA ALA A 98 22.53 -7.59 10.75
C ALA A 98 21.85 -6.29 10.24
N LEU A 99 20.87 -5.76 10.97
CA LEU A 99 20.10 -4.55 10.66
C LEU A 99 20.48 -3.41 11.60
#